data_AF-A0A4V3DX46-F1
#
_entry.id   AF-A0A4V3DX46-F1
#
_cell.length_a   1.000
_cell.length_b   1.000
_cell.length_c   1.000
_cell.angle_alpha   90.00
_cell.angle_beta   90.00
_cell.angle_gamma   90.00
#
_symmetry.space_group_name_H-M   'P 1'
#
loop_
_entity.id
_entity.type
_entity.pdbx_description
1 polymer ?
#
loop_
_entity_poly.entity_id
_entity_poly.type
_entity_poly.pdbx_seq_one_letter_code
_entity_poly.pdbx_strand_id
1 'polypeptide(L)'
;MIFVIDEPKRLANLARHHIDQNDVATDFDFDAALIVPTYPSRVTGRVRIMAIGPMAAHGIVVVVFSPLGSEAIGLVSVRPASTKERALYEQR
;
A
#
# COMPACT_ATOMS: atom_id res chain seq x y z
N MET A 1 -8.96 -11.72 -7.56
CA MET A 1 -8.74 -10.26 -7.50
C MET A 1 -7.33 -9.98 -8.00
N ILE A 2 -7.14 -8.99 -8.88
CA ILE A 2 -5.86 -8.71 -9.55
C ILE A 2 -5.28 -7.39 -9.04
N PHE A 3 -3.96 -7.33 -8.81
CA PHE A 3 -3.27 -6.07 -8.58
C PHE A 3 -2.93 -5.40 -9.91
N VAL A 4 -3.34 -4.14 -10.05
CA VAL A 4 -3.03 -3.30 -11.21
C VAL A 4 -2.02 -2.26 -10.77
N ILE A 5 -0.90 -2.21 -11.48
CA ILE A 5 0.20 -1.29 -11.24
C ILE A 5 0.39 -0.42 -12.48
N ASP A 6 0.51 0.88 -12.26
CA ASP A 6 0.90 1.85 -13.27
C ASP A 6 2.44 1.90 -13.32
N GLU A 7 3.04 1.50 -14.44
CA GLU A 7 4.49 1.28 -14.54
C GLU A 7 5.33 2.55 -14.33
N PRO A 8 5.05 3.70 -14.98
CA PRO A 8 5.69 4.97 -14.64
C PRO A 8 5.64 5.29 -13.14
N LYS A 9 4.51 4.99 -12.50
CA LYS A 9 4.31 5.24 -11.08
C LYS A 9 5.08 4.25 -10.19
N ARG A 10 5.18 2.99 -10.61
CA ARG A 10 5.99 1.95 -9.95
C ARG A 10 7.44 2.38 -9.87
N LEU A 11 8.01 2.80 -11.00
CA LEU A 11 9.39 3.28 -11.07
C LEU A 11 9.63 4.50 -10.16
N ALA A 12 8.70 5.45 -10.15
CA ALA A 12 8.78 6.61 -9.26
C ALA A 12 8.65 6.22 -7.78
N ASN A 13 7.80 5.26 -7.45
CA ASN A 13 7.62 4.75 -6.08
C ASN A 13 8.87 4.00 -5.60
N LEU A 14 9.43 3.12 -6.44
CA LEU A 14 10.67 2.40 -6.18
C LEU A 14 11.85 3.35 -5.99
N ALA A 15 12.02 4.33 -6.87
CA ALA A 15 13.11 5.32 -6.74
C ALA A 15 13.02 6.13 -5.43
N ARG A 16 11.80 6.39 -4.95
CA ARG A 16 11.57 7.20 -3.75
C ARG A 16 11.61 6.41 -2.45
N HIS A 17 11.14 5.17 -2.46
CA HIS A 17 10.90 4.38 -1.25
C HIS A 17 11.74 3.11 -1.15
N HIS A 18 12.43 2.73 -2.22
CA HIS A 18 13.28 1.54 -2.30
C HIS A 18 12.55 0.23 -2.00
N ILE A 19 11.25 0.18 -2.29
CA ILE A 19 10.40 -1.00 -2.19
C ILE A 19 9.65 -1.10 -3.52
N ASP A 20 9.67 -2.26 -4.16
CA ASP A 20 8.94 -2.49 -5.41
C ASP A 20 7.47 -2.79 -5.11
N GLN A 21 6.56 -2.22 -5.90
CA GLN A 21 5.13 -2.51 -5.75
C GLN A 21 4.79 -3.93 -6.20
N ASN A 22 5.61 -4.54 -7.06
CA ASN A 22 5.40 -5.92 -7.51
C ASN A 22 5.52 -6.92 -6.35
N ASP A 23 6.33 -6.63 -5.35
CA ASP A 23 6.60 -7.51 -4.21
C ASP A 23 5.44 -7.51 -3.20
N VAL A 24 4.52 -6.54 -3.29
CA VAL A 24 3.39 -6.41 -2.36
C VAL A 24 2.50 -7.65 -2.39
N ALA A 25 2.30 -8.27 -3.56
CA ALA A 25 1.41 -9.43 -3.67
C ALA A 25 1.97 -10.70 -3.01
N THR A 26 3.30 -10.82 -2.92
CA THR A 26 3.97 -12.00 -2.39
C THR A 26 4.45 -11.81 -0.96
N ASP A 27 4.84 -10.59 -0.59
CA ASP A 27 5.62 -10.35 0.63
C ASP A 27 4.87 -9.57 1.71
N PHE A 28 3.78 -8.86 1.35
CA PHE A 28 2.98 -8.11 2.31
C PHE A 28 1.87 -8.98 2.90
N ASP A 29 1.86 -9.11 4.23
CA ASP A 29 0.83 -9.87 4.95
C ASP A 29 -0.43 -9.02 5.16
N PHE A 30 -1.39 -9.19 4.25
CA PHE A 30 -2.69 -8.50 4.33
C PHE A 30 -3.56 -8.99 5.49
N ASP A 31 -3.42 -10.25 5.92
CA ASP A 31 -4.20 -10.82 7.03
C ASP A 31 -3.75 -10.22 8.37
N ALA A 32 -2.46 -9.92 8.49
CA ALA A 32 -1.90 -9.20 9.62
C ALA A 32 -2.00 -7.67 9.50
N ALA A 33 -2.58 -7.10 8.44
CA ALA A 33 -2.58 -5.66 8.23
C ALA A 33 -3.70 -4.94 9.02
N LEU A 34 -3.39 -3.73 9.48
CA LEU A 34 -4.39 -2.76 9.94
C LEU A 34 -4.89 -1.96 8.74
N ILE A 35 -6.19 -2.01 8.48
CA ILE A 35 -6.85 -1.27 7.40
C ILE A 35 -7.43 0.03 7.93
N VAL A 36 -7.02 1.16 7.36
CA VAL A 36 -7.52 2.49 7.73
C VAL A 36 -7.91 3.31 6.50
N PRO A 37 -8.92 4.18 6.62
CA PRO A 37 -9.27 5.11 5.55
C PRO A 37 -8.14 6.11 5.32
N THR A 38 -8.00 6.59 4.09
CA THR A 38 -7.11 7.70 3.75
C THR A 38 -7.76 8.63 2.73
N TYR A 39 -7.11 9.75 2.43
CA TYR A 39 -7.66 10.75 1.53
C TYR A 39 -7.86 10.19 0.12
N PRO A 40 -8.99 10.51 -0.55
CA PRO A 40 -9.23 10.09 -1.91
C PRO A 40 -8.18 10.68 -2.87
N SER A 41 -8.08 10.10 -4.05
CA SER A 41 -7.23 10.63 -5.11
C SER A 41 -7.66 12.06 -5.47
N ARG A 42 -6.75 13.02 -5.35
CA ARG A 42 -6.99 14.40 -5.80
C ARG A 42 -7.17 14.54 -7.31
N VAL A 43 -6.67 13.59 -8.08
CA VAL A 43 -6.73 13.60 -9.56
C VAL A 43 -7.99 12.91 -10.07
N THR A 44 -8.32 11.74 -9.51
CA THR A 44 -9.42 10.90 -10.03
C THR A 44 -10.66 10.87 -9.15
N GLY A 45 -10.61 11.45 -7.95
CA GLY A 45 -11.68 11.37 -6.95
C GLY A 45 -11.85 9.99 -6.31
N ARG A 46 -11.14 8.96 -6.79
CA ARG A 46 -11.31 7.58 -6.32
C ARG A 46 -10.92 7.42 -4.85
N VAL A 47 -11.68 6.57 -4.15
CA VAL A 47 -11.41 6.15 -2.78
C VAL A 47 -10.03 5.49 -2.69
N ARG A 48 -9.32 5.79 -1.61
CA ARG A 48 -8.05 5.14 -1.28
C ARG A 48 -8.14 4.55 0.11
N ILE A 49 -7.50 3.40 0.25
CA ILE A 49 -7.40 2.65 1.49
C ILE A 49 -5.92 2.48 1.79
N MET A 50 -5.58 2.52 3.07
CA MET A 50 -4.24 2.33 3.55
C MET A 50 -4.19 1.08 4.41
N ALA A 51 -3.33 0.13 4.04
CA ALA A 51 -2.98 -1.04 4.84
C ALA A 51 -1.63 -0.79 5.48
N ILE A 52 -1.54 -0.96 6.81
CA ILE A 52 -0.31 -0.89 7.58
C ILE A 52 -0.01 -2.29 8.09
N GLY A 53 1.13 -2.87 7.76
CA GLY A 53 1.38 -4.28 8.09
C GLY A 53 2.82 -4.72 7.81
N PRO A 54 3.16 -5.95 8.20
CA PRO A 54 4.49 -6.49 8.00
C PRO A 54 4.72 -6.90 6.54
N MET A 55 5.95 -6.70 6.09
CA MET A 55 6.48 -7.17 4.81
C MET A 55 7.86 -7.77 5.05
N ALA A 56 8.06 -9.02 4.63
CA ALA A 56 9.18 -9.86 5.09
C ALA A 56 10.55 -9.17 5.05
N ALA A 57 10.89 -8.52 3.93
CA ALA A 57 12.19 -7.85 3.75
C ALA A 57 12.25 -6.40 4.29
N HIS A 58 11.12 -5.81 4.71
CA HIS A 58 11.01 -4.37 4.95
C HIS A 58 10.43 -3.99 6.32
N GLY A 59 10.01 -4.97 7.14
CA GLY A 59 9.37 -4.73 8.42
C GLY A 59 7.97 -4.15 8.24
N ILE A 60 7.56 -3.18 9.08
CA ILE A 60 6.25 -2.55 8.95
C ILE A 60 6.25 -1.53 7.82
N VAL A 61 5.40 -1.75 6.84
CA VAL A 61 5.21 -0.90 5.66
C VAL A 61 3.76 -0.43 5.56
N VAL A 62 3.56 0.55 4.69
CA VAL A 62 2.27 1.10 4.33
C VAL A 62 2.03 0.86 2.85
N VAL A 63 0.95 0.14 2.54
CA VAL A 63 0.44 -0.06 1.18
C VAL A 63 -0.81 0.80 1.02
N VAL A 64 -0.77 1.74 0.09
CA VAL A 64 -1.96 2.51 -0.31
C VAL A 64 -2.51 1.89 -1.58
N PHE A 65 -3.81 1.65 -1.63
CA PHE A 65 -4.47 1.07 -2.79
C PHE A 65 -5.87 1.64 -3.00
N SER A 66 -6.42 1.41 -4.19
CA SER A 66 -7.73 1.91 -4.60
C SER A 66 -8.50 0.77 -5.27
N PRO A 67 -9.73 0.44 -4.83
CA PRO A 67 -10.57 -0.53 -5.52
C PRO A 67 -10.87 -0.07 -6.96
N LEU A 68 -10.79 -0.99 -7.91
CA LEU A 68 -11.13 -0.80 -9.32
C LEU A 68 -12.34 -1.67 -9.64
N GLY A 69 -13.53 -1.19 -9.27
CA GLY A 69 -14.74 -2.01 -9.28
C GLY A 69 -14.64 -3.15 -8.26
N SER A 70 -15.21 -4.31 -8.58
CA SER A 70 -15.12 -5.54 -7.79
C SER A 70 -14.00 -6.49 -8.25
N GLU A 71 -13.34 -6.17 -9.36
CA GLU A 71 -12.48 -7.11 -10.09
C GLU A 71 -11.00 -6.96 -9.73
N ALA A 72 -10.58 -5.73 -9.41
CA ALA A 72 -9.16 -5.40 -9.24
C ALA A 72 -8.89 -4.36 -8.16
N ILE A 73 -7.62 -4.31 -7.74
CA ILE A 73 -7.07 -3.31 -6.83
C ILE A 73 -5.94 -2.59 -7.53
N GLY A 74 -6.04 -1.26 -7.65
CA GLY A 74 -4.96 -0.42 -8.12
C GLY A 74 -3.98 -0.12 -6.98
N LEU A 75 -2.74 -0.61 -7.07
CA LEU A 75 -1.71 -0.27 -6.09
C LEU A 75 -1.23 1.16 -6.30
N VAL A 76 -1.40 1.98 -5.27
CA VAL A 76 -1.11 3.40 -5.33
C VAL A 76 0.31 3.70 -4.88
N SER A 77 0.79 3.08 -3.81
CA SER A 77 2.16 3.24 -3.32
C SER A 77 2.47 2.19 -2.27
N VAL A 78 3.73 1.76 -2.18
CA VAL A 78 4.28 1.08 -1.00
C VAL A 78 5.41 1.92 -0.41
N ARG A 79 5.55 1.93 0.92
CA ARG A 79 6.62 2.66 1.63
C ARG A 79 6.82 2.15 3.05
N PRO A 80 7.98 2.39 3.68
CA PRO A 80 8.14 2.17 5.11
C PRO A 80 7.08 2.93 5.92
N ALA A 81 6.59 2.30 6.99
CA ALA A 81 5.72 2.96 7.95
C ALA A 81 6.52 3.96 8.80
N SER A 82 5.95 5.16 8.96
CA SER A 82 6.44 6.17 9.90
C SER A 82 6.27 5.71 11.35
N THR A 83 6.94 6.39 12.28
CA THR A 83 6.82 6.09 13.72
C THR A 83 5.36 6.12 14.21
N LYS A 84 4.56 7.08 13.74
CA LYS A 84 3.14 7.18 14.10
C LYS A 84 2.31 6.02 13.54
N GLU A 85 2.60 5.60 12.31
CA GLU A 85 1.92 4.46 11.68
C GLU A 85 2.28 3.13 12.36
N ARG A 86 3.54 2.96 12.78
CA ARG A 86 3.97 1.80 13.56
C ARG A 86 3.29 1.74 14.91
N ALA A 87 3.29 2.86 15.65
CA ALA A 87 2.59 2.95 16.93
C ALA A 87 1.08 2.66 16.79
N LEU A 88 0.46 3.14 15.70
CA LEU A 88 -0.94 2.83 15.40
C LEU A 88 -1.15 1.34 15.12
N TYR A 89 -0.25 0.71 14.35
CA TYR A 89 -0.30 -0.72 14.07
C TYR A 89 -0.16 -1.59 15.32
N GLU A 90 0.70 -1.20 16.27
CA GLU A 90 0.91 -1.92 17.53
C GLU A 90 -0.30 -1.85 18.48
N GLN A 91 -1.21 -0.90 18.26
CA GLN A 91 -2.43 -0.72 19.07
C GLN A 91 -3.67 -1.42 18.50
N ARG A 92 -3.52 -2.20 17.41
CA ARG A 92 -4.63 -2.83 16.68
C ARG A 92 -5.29 -3.99 17.42
#